data_AF-A0A8T6WCZ8-F1
#
_entry.id   AF-A0A8T6WCZ8-F1
#
_cell.length_a   1.000
_cell.length_b   1.000
_cell.length_c   1.000
_cell.angle_alpha   90.00
_cell.angle_beta   90.00
_cell.angle_gamma   90.00
#
_symmetry.space_group_name_H-M   'P 1'
#
loop_
_entity.id
_entity.type
_entity.pdbx_description
1 polymer ?
#
loop_
_entity_poly.entity_id
_entity_poly.type
_entity_poly.pdbx_seq_one_letter_code
_entity_poly.pdbx_strand_id
1 'polypeptide(L)'
;PSELDSYDQVIGEAILELHKNVRTVLAKAGAVSGTYRLRDYRVIAGEPHTGTVHKEYGCQYRVDLAKAYFSPRLSYEHNRVASLVEEGETTVDMFA
;
A
#
# COMPACT_ATOMS: atom_id res chain seq x y z
N PRO A 1 0.83 -14.94 -10.30
CA PRO A 1 0.34 -15.64 -11.51
C PRO A 1 -0.38 -16.90 -11.05
N SER A 2 -1.45 -17.30 -11.72
CA SER A 2 -2.26 -18.44 -11.25
C SER A 2 -1.47 -19.74 -11.19
N GLU A 3 -0.38 -19.88 -11.96
CA GLU A 3 0.48 -21.06 -11.91
C GLU A 3 1.24 -21.21 -10.58
N LEU A 4 1.32 -20.14 -9.78
CA LEU A 4 2.04 -20.12 -8.50
C LEU A 4 1.13 -20.08 -7.27
N ASP A 5 -0.19 -20.13 -7.45
CA ASP A 5 -1.13 -20.00 -6.33
C ASP A 5 -0.92 -21.11 -5.27
N SER A 6 -0.47 -22.31 -5.67
CA SER A 6 -0.14 -23.39 -4.73
C SER A 6 1.08 -23.11 -3.86
N TYR A 7 1.90 -22.13 -4.20
CA TYR A 7 3.10 -21.72 -3.46
C TYR A 7 2.89 -20.45 -2.64
N ASP A 8 1.68 -19.88 -2.64
CA ASP A 8 1.39 -18.60 -1.99
C ASP A 8 1.81 -18.57 -0.52
N GLN A 9 1.50 -19.63 0.23
CA GLN A 9 1.88 -19.73 1.64
C GLN A 9 3.41 -19.76 1.81
N VAL A 10 4.11 -20.58 1.03
CA VAL A 10 5.58 -20.70 1.09
C VAL A 10 6.26 -19.37 0.74
N ILE A 11 5.76 -18.68 -0.28
CA ILE A 11 6.27 -17.36 -0.69
C ILE A 11 5.98 -16.32 0.40
N GLY A 12 4.77 -16.32 0.95
CA GLY A 12 4.36 -15.40 2.00
C GLY A 12 5.18 -15.57 3.28
N GLU A 13 5.38 -16.81 3.72
CA GLU A 13 6.21 -17.13 4.89
C GLU A 13 7.67 -16.72 4.68
N ALA A 14 8.24 -16.98 3.50
CA ALA A 14 9.60 -16.53 3.17
C ALA A 14 9.75 -14.99 3.24
N ILE A 15 8.74 -14.24 2.82
CA ILE A 15 8.74 -12.76 2.92
C ILE A 15 8.69 -12.32 4.40
N LEU A 16 7.86 -12.96 5.23
CA LEU A 16 7.80 -12.67 6.67
C LEU A 16 9.12 -13.02 7.38
N GLU A 17 9.75 -14.10 6.98
CA GLU A 17 11.06 -14.50 7.51
C GLU A 17 12.15 -13.49 7.15
N LEU A 18 12.16 -13.00 5.91
CA LEU A 18 13.12 -12.01 5.44
C LEU A 18 12.89 -10.62 6.04
N HIS A 19 11.64 -10.22 6.25
CA HIS A 19 11.26 -8.89 6.71
C HIS A 19 10.52 -8.94 8.04
N LYS A 20 11.27 -8.93 9.15
CA LYS A 20 10.72 -9.06 10.52
C LYS A 20 9.72 -7.97 10.94
N ASN A 21 9.69 -6.84 10.24
CA ASN A 21 8.74 -5.76 10.46
C ASN A 21 7.41 -5.93 9.71
N VAL A 22 7.32 -6.90 8.78
CA VAL A 22 6.09 -7.23 8.06
C VAL A 22 5.28 -8.22 8.90
N ARG A 23 3.98 -7.96 9.05
CA ARG A 23 3.05 -8.83 9.79
C ARG A 23 2.06 -9.56 8.89
N THR A 24 1.85 -9.05 7.68
CA THR A 24 0.88 -9.57 6.72
C THR A 24 1.45 -9.45 5.32
N VAL A 25 1.31 -10.52 4.54
CA VAL A 25 1.66 -10.54 3.12
C VAL A 25 0.40 -10.69 2.29
N LEU A 26 0.21 -9.79 1.34
CA LEU A 26 -0.95 -9.75 0.45
C LEU A 26 -0.52 -10.02 -0.99
N ALA A 27 -1.18 -10.97 -1.64
CA ALA A 27 -1.14 -11.12 -3.10
C ALA A 27 -2.19 -10.20 -3.73
N LYS A 28 -1.81 -9.55 -4.84
CA LYS A 28 -2.74 -8.80 -5.68
C LYS A 28 -3.63 -9.78 -6.42
N ALA A 29 -4.94 -9.71 -6.19
CA ALA A 29 -5.93 -10.62 -6.78
C ALA A 29 -6.68 -10.03 -7.99
N GLY A 30 -6.43 -8.76 -8.32
CA GLY A 30 -7.09 -8.10 -9.45
C GLY A 30 -6.39 -6.84 -9.95
N ALA A 31 -6.97 -6.27 -11.00
CA ALA A 31 -6.64 -4.94 -11.48
C ALA A 31 -7.22 -3.86 -10.54
N VAL A 32 -6.71 -2.63 -10.67
CA VAL A 32 -7.36 -1.47 -10.04
C VAL A 32 -8.62 -1.14 -10.82
N SER A 33 -9.75 -0.98 -10.14
CA SER A 33 -11.04 -0.72 -10.78
C SER A 33 -11.97 0.13 -9.91
N GLY A 34 -13.09 0.54 -10.50
CA GLY A 34 -14.13 1.32 -9.83
C GLY A 34 -13.76 2.77 -9.54
N THR A 35 -14.74 3.52 -9.04
CA THR A 35 -14.61 4.96 -8.74
C THR A 35 -13.55 5.23 -7.68
N TYR A 36 -13.47 4.38 -6.66
CA TYR A 36 -12.49 4.50 -5.56
C TYR A 36 -11.14 3.87 -5.89
N ARG A 37 -10.93 3.39 -7.13
CA ARG A 37 -9.66 2.84 -7.61
C ARG A 37 -9.12 1.72 -6.70
N LEU A 38 -10.01 0.87 -6.18
CA LEU A 38 -9.64 -0.21 -5.29
C LEU A 38 -9.11 -1.41 -6.07
N ARG A 39 -8.45 -2.31 -5.34
CA ARG A 39 -7.90 -3.56 -5.86
C ARG A 39 -8.17 -4.66 -4.85
N ASP A 40 -8.54 -5.84 -5.36
CA ASP A 40 -8.68 -7.01 -4.51
C ASP A 40 -7.33 -7.56 -4.07
N TYR A 41 -7.26 -7.94 -2.80
CA TYR A 41 -6.10 -8.56 -2.18
C TYR A 41 -6.49 -9.88 -1.53
N ARG A 42 -5.56 -10.82 -1.56
CA ARG A 42 -5.68 -12.09 -0.86
C ARG A 42 -4.53 -12.21 0.13
N VAL A 43 -4.83 -12.50 1.38
CA VAL A 43 -3.81 -12.76 2.40
C VAL A 43 -3.15 -14.09 2.08
N ILE A 44 -1.83 -14.11 1.95
CA ILE A 44 -1.06 -15.33 1.68
C ILE A 44 -0.20 -15.78 2.86
N ALA A 45 0.10 -14.88 3.81
CA ALA A 45 0.73 -15.23 5.08
C ALA A 45 0.53 -14.13 6.14
N GLY A 46 0.66 -14.50 7.41
CA GLY A 46 0.65 -13.58 8.55
C GLY A 46 -0.75 -13.27 9.10
N GLU A 47 -0.89 -12.12 9.76
CA GLU A 47 -2.16 -11.68 10.35
C GLU A 47 -3.17 -11.33 9.24
N PRO A 48 -4.44 -11.77 9.33
CA PRO A 48 -5.45 -11.50 8.30
C PRO A 48 -6.00 -10.06 8.39
N HIS A 49 -5.13 -9.07 8.16
CA HIS A 49 -5.44 -7.65 8.29
C HIS A 49 -4.86 -6.82 7.13
N THR A 50 -5.65 -5.90 6.59
CA THR A 50 -5.27 -5.03 5.46
C THR A 50 -4.99 -3.59 5.88
N GLY A 51 -5.20 -3.27 7.15
CA GLY A 51 -4.89 -1.98 7.75
C GLY A 51 -3.43 -1.87 8.18
N THR A 52 -2.84 -0.69 7.99
CA THR A 52 -1.49 -0.39 8.46
C THR A 52 -1.27 1.09 8.66
N VAL A 53 -0.14 1.44 9.28
CA VAL A 53 0.38 2.80 9.34
C VAL A 53 1.62 2.88 8.46
N HIS A 54 1.50 3.54 7.31
CA HIS A 54 2.63 3.82 6.46
C HIS A 54 3.33 5.11 6.90
N LYS A 55 4.67 5.15 6.80
CA LYS A 55 5.47 6.33 7.14
C LYS A 55 6.29 6.75 5.92
N GLU A 56 6.15 7.99 5.49
CA GLU A 56 6.94 8.59 4.42
C GLU A 56 7.19 10.07 4.73
N TYR A 57 8.42 10.57 4.49
CA TYR A 57 8.82 11.98 4.63
C TYR A 57 8.37 12.67 5.93
N GLY A 58 8.40 11.96 7.06
CA GLY A 58 7.99 12.49 8.38
C GLY A 58 6.49 12.41 8.66
N CYS A 59 5.67 12.05 7.67
CA CYS A 59 4.23 11.86 7.80
C CYS A 59 3.88 10.41 8.17
N GLN A 60 2.71 10.23 8.79
CA GLN A 60 2.14 8.92 9.10
C GLN A 60 0.72 8.82 8.52
N TYR A 61 0.49 7.78 7.72
CA TYR A 61 -0.77 7.55 7.00
C TYR A 61 -1.41 6.27 7.51
N ARG A 62 -2.62 6.38 8.08
CA ARG A 62 -3.44 5.22 8.43
C ARG A 62 -4.22 4.81 7.19
N VAL A 63 -3.97 3.60 6.69
CA VAL A 63 -4.57 3.13 5.43
C VAL A 63 -5.05 1.70 5.58
N ASP A 64 -6.22 1.41 5.03
CA ASP A 64 -6.73 0.06 4.82
C ASP A 64 -6.75 -0.21 3.32
N LEU A 65 -5.86 -1.09 2.86
CA LEU A 65 -5.68 -1.38 1.43
C LEU A 65 -6.92 -2.00 0.77
N ALA A 66 -7.87 -2.52 1.55
CA ALA A 66 -9.14 -3.02 1.04
C ALA A 66 -10.17 -1.89 0.82
N LYS A 67 -9.94 -0.70 1.38
CA LYS A 67 -10.92 0.40 1.41
C LYS A 67 -10.41 1.69 0.77
N ALA A 68 -9.11 1.85 0.60
CA ALA A 68 -8.50 3.04 0.01
C ALA A 68 -7.39 2.66 -0.97
N TYR A 69 -7.30 3.40 -2.08
CA TYR A 69 -6.17 3.31 -2.97
C TYR A 69 -4.92 3.90 -2.32
N PHE A 70 -3.81 3.19 -2.38
CA PHE A 70 -2.53 3.67 -1.85
C PHE A 70 -1.36 3.09 -2.64
N SER A 71 -0.35 3.93 -2.92
CA SER A 71 0.86 3.53 -3.63
C SER A 71 2.10 4.16 -3.00
N PRO A 72 2.92 3.39 -2.25
CA PRO A 72 4.15 3.93 -1.65
C PRO A 72 5.19 4.35 -2.70
N ARG A 73 5.00 3.98 -3.98
CA ARG A 73 5.87 4.39 -5.09
C ARG A 73 5.71 5.86 -5.45
N LEU A 74 4.60 6.49 -5.06
CA LEU A 74 4.36 7.91 -5.30
C LEU A 74 4.98 8.80 -4.22
N SER A 75 5.52 8.21 -3.15
CA SER A 75 6.12 8.94 -2.02
C SER A 75 7.12 10.01 -2.49
N TYR A 76 8.01 9.66 -3.42
CA TYR A 76 8.96 10.63 -4.00
C TYR A 76 8.26 11.79 -4.71
N GLU A 77 7.21 11.51 -5.49
CA GLU A 77 6.48 12.55 -6.22
C GLU A 77 5.68 13.44 -5.25
N HIS A 78 5.09 12.87 -4.20
CA HIS A 78 4.45 13.64 -3.12
C HIS A 78 5.46 14.61 -2.50
N ASN A 79 6.65 14.13 -2.12
CA ASN A 79 7.67 14.98 -1.54
C ASN A 79 8.19 16.03 -2.54
N ARG A 80 8.39 15.64 -3.81
CA ARG A 80 8.84 16.56 -4.86
C ARG A 80 7.88 17.73 -5.01
N VAL A 81 6.57 17.46 -5.11
CA VAL A 81 5.54 18.51 -5.24
C VAL A 81 5.43 19.32 -3.96
N ALA A 82 5.39 18.67 -2.78
CA ALA A 82 5.32 19.37 -1.50
C ALA A 82 6.53 20.29 -1.25
N SER A 83 7.72 19.92 -1.73
CA SER A 83 8.93 20.73 -1.61
C SER A 83 8.95 21.98 -2.51
N LEU A 84 8.01 22.09 -3.45
CA LEU A 84 7.84 23.27 -4.31
C LEU A 84 6.84 24.28 -3.76
N VAL A 85 6.07 23.90 -2.72
CA VAL A 85 5.05 24.76 -2.11
C VAL A 85 5.73 25.82 -1.25
N GLU A 86 5.32 27.06 -1.43
CA GLU A 86 5.82 28.20 -0.66
C GLU A 86 4.90 28.52 0.54
N GLU A 87 5.45 29.18 1.55
CA GLU A 87 4.68 29.59 2.73
C GLU A 87 3.57 30.58 2.33
N GLY A 88 2.34 30.28 2.74
CA GLY A 88 1.16 31.11 2.44
C GLY A 88 0.42 30.72 1.16
N GLU A 89 0.90 29.73 0.40
CA GLU A 89 0.17 29.21 -0.75
C GLU A 89 -1.11 28.45 -0.34
N THR A 90 -2.12 28.50 -1.21
CA THR A 90 -3.34 27.69 -1.07
C THR A 90 -3.28 26.51 -2.03
N THR A 91 -3.16 25.30 -1.49
CA THR A 91 -3.10 24.05 -2.26
C THR A 91 -4.46 23.36 -2.29
N VAL A 92 -4.84 22.78 -3.43
CA VAL A 92 -6.03 21.94 -3.57
C VAL A 92 -5.61 20.55 -4.02
N ASP A 93 -5.93 19.54 -3.21
CA ASP A 93 -5.90 18.14 -3.64
C ASP A 93 -7.30 17.71 -4.07
N MET A 94 -7.47 17.47 -5.37
CA MET A 94 -8.77 17.18 -5.95
C MET A 94 -9.30 15.77 -5.60
N PHE A 95 -8.42 14.86 -5.14
CA PHE A 95 -8.73 13.43 -5.03
C PHE A 95 -8.21 12.76 -3.75
N ALA A 96 -7.88 13.55 -2.71
CA ALA A 96 -7.43 13.06 -1.40
C ALA A 96 -8.48 12.18 -0.70
#